data_AF-A0A9D1DBA6-F1
#
_entry.id   AF-A0A9D1DBA6-F1
#
_cell.length_a   1.000
_cell.length_b   1.000
_cell.length_c   1.000
_cell.angle_alpha   90.00
_cell.angle_beta   90.00
_cell.angle_gamma   90.00
#
_symmetry.space_group_name_H-M   'P 1'
#
loop_
_entity.id
_entity.type
_entity.pdbx_description
1 polymer ?
#
loop_
_entity_poly.entity_id
_entity_poly.type
_entity_poly.pdbx_seq_one_letter_code
_entity_poly.pdbx_strand_id
1 'polypeptide(L)'
;MNKIDGRYLKELREGRGLSIRELAEKIYVSKSSVQRWEQSSVPENRDILNKLSEVFGLSVEDMRAQSAQKFGVEHLRGQTAPEDDNLSPDERAEAKFGIKGLGIALAAVCIAIAFAVVLPIVL
;
A
#
# COMPACT_ATOMS: atom_id res chain seq x y z
N MET A 1 11.53 -11.58 21.50
CA MET A 1 11.17 -10.20 21.13
C MET A 1 10.63 -10.24 19.71
N ASN A 2 9.42 -9.73 19.47
CA ASN A 2 8.89 -9.64 18.11
C ASN A 2 9.60 -8.48 17.40
N LYS A 3 10.38 -8.81 16.37
CA LYS A 3 11.07 -7.82 15.53
C LYS A 3 10.08 -7.17 14.57
N ILE A 4 10.41 -5.95 14.14
CA ILE A 4 9.69 -5.29 13.05
C ILE A 4 10.18 -5.90 11.73
N ASP A 5 9.26 -6.47 10.95
CA ASP A 5 9.51 -7.02 9.62
C ASP A 5 9.95 -5.90 8.66
N GLY A 6 10.96 -6.19 7.84
CA GLY A 6 11.48 -5.24 6.85
C GLY A 6 10.44 -4.76 5.86
N ARG A 7 9.50 -5.63 5.48
CA ARG A 7 8.43 -5.30 4.53
C ARG A 7 7.49 -4.26 5.12
N TYR A 8 7.25 -4.31 6.42
CA TYR A 8 6.47 -3.27 7.10
C TYR A 8 7.20 -1.92 7.10
N LEU A 9 8.51 -1.91 7.36
CA LEU A 9 9.32 -0.69 7.25
C LEU A 9 9.24 -0.08 5.83
N LYS A 10 9.31 -0.93 4.80
CA LYS A 10 9.18 -0.52 3.41
C LYS A 10 7.84 0.16 3.13
N GLU A 11 6.75 -0.42 3.61
CA GLU A 11 5.41 0.16 3.43
C GLU A 11 5.26 1.50 4.14
N LEU A 12 5.74 1.64 5.38
CA LEU A 12 5.74 2.91 6.09
C LEU A 12 6.51 3.98 5.32
N ARG A 13 7.69 3.62 4.77
CA ARG A 13 8.51 4.51 3.95
C ARG A 13 7.74 4.95 2.69
N GLU A 14 7.19 4.02 1.95
CA GLU A 14 6.48 4.27 0.69
C GLU A 14 5.18 5.04 0.91
N GLY A 15 4.46 4.76 2.00
CA GLY A 15 3.27 5.51 2.42
C GLY A 15 3.56 6.98 2.78
N ARG A 16 4.79 7.30 3.15
CA ARG A 16 5.27 8.68 3.35
C ARG A 16 5.89 9.28 2.08
N GLY A 17 5.90 8.57 0.95
CA GLY A 17 6.51 9.02 -0.30
C GLY A 17 8.03 9.15 -0.25
N LEU A 18 8.68 8.52 0.73
CA LEU A 18 10.14 8.63 0.92
C LEU A 18 10.87 7.61 0.05
N SER A 19 11.96 8.03 -0.58
CA SER A 19 12.97 7.11 -1.12
C SER A 19 13.77 6.47 0.00
N ILE A 20 14.42 5.32 -0.29
CA ILE A 20 15.32 4.65 0.66
C ILE A 20 16.40 5.62 1.16
N ARG A 21 16.91 6.49 0.27
CA ARG A 21 17.96 7.45 0.60
C ARG A 21 17.44 8.51 1.58
N GLU A 22 16.26 9.07 1.34
CA GLU A 22 15.67 10.07 2.24
C GLU A 22 15.36 9.50 3.63
N LEU A 23 14.85 8.26 3.72
CA LEU A 23 14.66 7.62 5.02
C LEU A 23 16.01 7.42 5.74
N ALA A 24 17.03 6.95 5.03
CA ALA A 24 18.37 6.74 5.58
C ALA A 24 18.98 8.05 6.11
N GLU A 25 18.82 9.14 5.37
CA GLU A 25 19.26 10.48 5.78
C GLU A 25 18.51 10.96 7.03
N LYS A 26 17.18 10.77 7.09
CA LYS A 26 16.36 11.16 8.26
C LYS A 26 16.74 10.44 9.55
N ILE A 27 17.15 9.18 9.47
CA ILE A 27 17.54 8.38 10.66
C ILE A 27 19.06 8.27 10.84
N TYR A 28 19.84 9.03 10.05
CA TYR A 28 21.31 9.09 10.12
C TYR A 28 22.00 7.73 9.97
N VAL A 29 21.62 6.96 8.94
CA VAL A 29 22.26 5.68 8.60
C VAL A 29 22.56 5.62 7.11
N SER A 30 23.28 4.57 6.69
CA SER A 30 23.56 4.37 5.27
C SER A 30 22.33 3.88 4.51
N LYS A 31 22.21 4.25 3.22
CA LYS A 31 21.18 3.71 2.31
C LYS A 31 21.17 2.18 2.29
N SER A 32 22.34 1.55 2.30
CA SER A 32 22.48 0.08 2.27
C SER A 32 21.99 -0.58 3.56
N SER A 33 22.07 0.11 4.70
CA SER A 33 21.44 -0.33 5.95
C SER A 33 19.93 -0.44 5.79
N VAL A 34 19.27 0.65 5.35
CA VAL A 34 17.81 0.65 5.15
C VAL A 34 17.39 -0.39 4.11
N GLN A 35 18.10 -0.47 2.98
CA GLN A 35 17.82 -1.47 1.95
C GLN A 35 17.89 -2.91 2.51
N ARG A 36 18.92 -3.22 3.31
CA ARG A 36 19.05 -4.53 3.96
C ARG A 36 17.91 -4.80 4.95
N TRP A 37 17.52 -3.80 5.73
CA TRP A 37 16.45 -3.96 6.71
C TRP A 37 15.11 -4.20 6.04
N GLU A 38 14.79 -3.50 4.95
CA GLU A 38 13.57 -3.71 4.17
C GLU A 38 13.47 -5.11 3.54
N GLN A 39 14.60 -5.78 3.33
CA GLN A 39 14.68 -7.16 2.84
C GLN A 39 14.63 -8.21 3.95
N SER A 40 14.77 -7.79 5.22
CA SER A 40 14.90 -8.71 6.35
C SER A 40 14.08 -8.22 7.55
N SER A 41 14.73 -7.65 8.56
CA SER A 41 14.08 -7.07 9.74
C SER A 41 14.83 -5.83 10.20
N VAL A 42 14.12 -4.95 10.90
CA VAL A 42 14.73 -3.80 11.57
C VAL A 42 15.59 -4.29 12.72
N PRO A 43 16.82 -3.76 12.92
CA PRO A 43 17.65 -4.15 14.05
C PRO A 43 17.00 -3.74 15.37
N GLU A 44 17.14 -4.59 16.40
CA GLU A 44 16.73 -4.29 17.78
C GLU A 44 17.73 -3.34 18.47
N ASN A 45 18.01 -2.21 17.82
CA ASN A 45 18.84 -1.13 18.32
C ASN A 45 17.93 0.02 18.77
N ARG A 46 18.05 0.41 20.05
CA ARG A 46 17.16 1.40 20.66
C ARG A 46 17.17 2.75 19.95
N ASP A 47 18.34 3.23 19.51
CA ASP A 47 18.46 4.52 18.83
C ASP A 47 17.82 4.47 17.44
N ILE A 48 17.94 3.35 16.72
CA ILE A 48 17.27 3.15 15.43
C ILE A 48 15.75 3.12 15.60
N LEU A 49 15.26 2.35 16.58
CA LEU A 49 13.83 2.23 16.84
C LEU A 49 13.22 3.57 17.25
N ASN A 50 13.90 4.35 18.09
CA ASN A 50 13.45 5.69 18.49
C ASN A 50 13.38 6.65 17.28
N LYS A 51 14.41 6.68 16.43
CA LYS A 51 14.40 7.52 15.24
C LYS A 51 13.29 7.14 14.25
N LEU A 52 13.05 5.84 14.06
CA LEU A 52 11.93 5.37 13.22
C LEU A 52 10.59 5.78 13.83
N SER A 53 10.44 5.66 15.14
CA SER A 53 9.26 6.11 15.88
C SER A 53 8.98 7.60 15.66
N GLU A 54 10.01 8.44 15.76
CA GLU A 54 9.93 9.88 15.49
C GLU A 54 9.54 10.20 14.04
N VAL A 55 10.18 9.55 13.06
CA VAL A 55 9.90 9.78 11.63
C VAL A 55 8.48 9.40 11.26
N PHE A 56 7.98 8.27 11.77
CA PHE A 56 6.67 7.73 11.41
C PHE A 56 5.54 8.15 12.37
N GLY A 57 5.84 8.77 13.50
CA GLY A 57 4.85 9.18 14.50
C GLY A 57 4.10 8.00 15.11
N LEU A 58 4.77 6.84 15.22
CA LEU A 58 4.23 5.61 15.78
C LEU A 58 5.09 5.17 16.95
N SER A 59 4.50 4.62 18.02
CA SER A 59 5.32 3.99 19.07
C SER A 59 6.01 2.73 18.54
N VAL A 60 7.12 2.34 19.16
CA VAL A 60 7.83 1.10 18.75
C VAL A 60 6.92 -0.12 18.95
N GLU A 61 6.11 -0.12 20.01
CA GLU A 61 5.12 -1.13 20.32
C GLU A 61 4.05 -1.22 19.23
N ASP A 62 3.52 -0.09 18.76
CA ASP A 62 2.56 -0.05 17.66
C ASP A 62 3.19 -0.57 16.36
N MET A 63 4.42 -0.16 16.07
CA MET A 63 5.14 -0.66 14.89
C MET A 63 5.33 -2.18 14.95
N ARG A 64 5.64 -2.74 16.13
CA ARG A 64 5.74 -4.20 16.32
C ARG A 64 4.40 -4.90 16.16
N ALA A 65 3.34 -4.37 16.77
CA ALA A 65 2.00 -4.94 16.70
C ALA A 65 1.47 -4.95 15.26
N GLN A 66 1.55 -3.82 14.56
CA GLN A 66 1.11 -3.68 13.17
C GLN A 66 1.97 -4.52 12.21
N SER A 67 3.29 -4.55 12.44
CA SER A 67 4.18 -5.44 11.68
C SER A 67 3.82 -6.91 11.87
N ALA A 68 3.52 -7.34 13.10
CA ALA A 68 3.17 -8.73 13.40
C ALA A 68 1.79 -9.10 12.84
N GLN A 69 0.81 -8.19 12.91
CA GLN A 69 -0.51 -8.40 12.31
C GLN A 69 -0.41 -8.60 10.80
N LYS A 70 0.44 -7.80 10.14
CA LYS A 70 0.51 -7.78 8.67
C LYS A 70 1.45 -8.83 8.08
N PHE A 71 2.55 -9.12 8.76
CA PHE A 71 3.63 -9.97 8.24
C PHE A 71 4.01 -11.13 9.16
N GLY A 72 3.48 -11.19 10.40
CA GLY A 72 3.77 -12.26 11.35
C GLY A 72 3.17 -13.62 10.99
N VAL A 73 2.16 -13.65 10.10
CA VAL A 73 1.50 -14.89 9.67
C VAL A 73 2.29 -15.62 8.57
N GLU A 74 3.20 -14.96 7.86
CA GLU A 74 3.91 -15.59 6.75
C GLU A 74 4.92 -16.66 7.21
N HIS A 75 5.39 -16.59 8.46
CA HIS A 75 6.19 -17.66 9.06
C HIS A 75 5.35 -18.83 9.62
N LEU A 76 4.04 -18.64 9.79
CA LEU A 76 3.09 -19.68 10.24
C LEU A 76 2.38 -20.37 9.08
N ARG A 77 2.41 -19.78 7.88
CA ARG A 77 1.76 -20.28 6.66
C ARG A 77 2.28 -21.65 6.18
N GLY A 78 3.39 -22.13 6.75
CA GLY A 78 3.90 -23.49 6.51
C GLY A 78 3.23 -24.59 7.35
N GLN A 79 2.30 -24.29 8.27
CA GLN A 79 1.70 -25.30 9.15
C GLN A 79 0.17 -25.25 9.31
N THR A 80 -0.57 -24.41 8.58
CA THR A 80 -2.04 -24.50 8.55
C THR A 80 -2.60 -24.18 7.18
N ALA A 81 -3.02 -25.21 6.46
CA ALA A 81 -4.23 -25.15 5.66
C ALA A 81 -5.32 -25.89 6.47
N PRO A 82 -6.55 -25.35 6.49
CA PRO A 82 -7.52 -25.94 5.61
C PRO A 82 -7.84 -25.00 4.46
N GLU A 83 -7.97 -25.64 3.32
CA GLU A 83 -8.36 -25.10 2.03
C GLU A 83 -9.85 -24.72 2.14
N ASP A 84 -10.17 -23.43 2.04
CA ASP A 84 -11.52 -22.98 1.70
C ASP A 84 -11.43 -22.18 0.40
N ASP A 85 -11.19 -22.95 -0.67
CA ASP A 85 -11.33 -22.54 -2.07
C ASP A 85 -12.75 -22.88 -2.53
N ASN A 86 -13.76 -22.31 -1.87
CA ASN A 86 -15.12 -22.29 -2.41
C ASN A 86 -15.76 -20.91 -2.26
N LEU A 87 -15.16 -19.92 -2.93
CA LEU A 87 -15.91 -18.75 -3.37
C LEU A 87 -16.35 -19.00 -4.82
N SER A 88 -17.64 -19.27 -4.97
CA SER A 88 -18.28 -19.60 -6.24
C SER A 88 -18.14 -18.46 -7.28
N PRO A 89 -18.02 -18.75 -8.60
CA PRO A 89 -17.71 -17.77 -9.66
C PRO A 89 -18.70 -16.61 -9.85
N ASP A 90 -19.83 -16.61 -9.15
CA ASP A 90 -21.00 -15.74 -9.35
C ASP A 90 -20.92 -14.39 -8.59
N GLU A 91 -19.98 -14.21 -7.67
CA GLU A 91 -19.80 -12.90 -6.98
C GLU A 91 -18.82 -11.95 -7.70
N ARG A 92 -18.54 -12.17 -9.01
CA ARG A 92 -17.69 -11.29 -9.83
C ARG A 92 -18.41 -10.15 -10.54
N ALA A 93 -19.72 -9.98 -10.34
CA ALA A 93 -20.50 -9.02 -11.12
C ALA A 93 -20.56 -7.59 -10.55
N GLU A 94 -20.02 -7.28 -9.36
CA GLU A 94 -20.11 -5.93 -8.81
C GLU A 94 -18.76 -5.24 -8.58
N ALA A 95 -18.40 -4.47 -9.61
CA ALA A 95 -18.02 -3.06 -9.51
C ALA A 95 -16.78 -2.66 -8.67
N LYS A 96 -15.61 -2.81 -9.29
CA LYS A 96 -14.49 -1.87 -9.08
C LYS A 96 -14.25 -0.99 -10.31
N PHE A 97 -15.32 -0.43 -10.89
CA PHE A 97 -15.19 0.75 -11.75
C PHE A 97 -14.99 1.97 -10.84
N GLY A 98 -13.73 2.26 -10.56
CA GLY A 98 -13.33 3.47 -9.86
C GLY A 98 -13.91 4.72 -10.55
N ILE A 99 -14.31 5.66 -9.73
CA ILE A 99 -14.95 6.98 -9.97
C ILE A 99 -14.40 7.76 -11.20
N LYS A 100 -13.21 7.43 -11.69
CA LYS A 100 -12.61 7.98 -12.92
C LYS A 100 -13.35 7.60 -14.22
N GLY A 101 -14.18 6.55 -14.22
CA GLY A 101 -14.97 6.14 -15.40
C GLY A 101 -16.23 6.97 -15.65
N LEU A 102 -16.80 7.62 -14.62
CA LEU A 102 -18.08 8.31 -14.73
C LEU A 102 -18.00 9.60 -15.58
N GLY A 103 -16.86 10.29 -15.56
CA GLY A 103 -16.66 11.50 -16.35
C GLY A 103 -16.61 11.27 -17.87
N ILE A 104 -16.22 10.07 -18.30
CA ILE A 104 -16.03 9.74 -19.73
C ILE A 104 -17.37 9.45 -20.40
N ALA A 105 -18.30 8.79 -19.69
CA ALA A 105 -19.63 8.49 -20.22
C ALA A 105 -20.49 9.75 -20.45
N LEU A 106 -20.40 10.75 -19.56
CA LEU A 106 -21.18 11.98 -19.68
C LEU A 106 -20.76 12.83 -20.90
N ALA A 107 -19.45 12.87 -21.20
CA ALA A 107 -18.92 13.66 -22.32
C ALA A 107 -19.36 13.11 -23.70
N ALA A 108 -19.45 11.79 -23.86
CA ALA A 108 -19.86 11.16 -25.12
C ALA A 108 -21.35 11.44 -25.46
N VAL A 109 -22.21 11.45 -24.43
CA VAL A 109 -23.65 11.74 -24.61
C VAL A 109 -23.88 13.20 -25.02
N CYS A 110 -23.12 14.14 -24.45
CA CYS A 110 -23.23 15.56 -24.83
C CYS A 110 -22.84 15.82 -26.30
N ILE A 111 -21.80 15.15 -26.80
CA ILE A 111 -21.36 15.32 -28.20
C ILE A 111 -22.40 14.77 -29.18
N ALA A 112 -23.00 13.61 -28.89
CA ALA A 112 -24.01 13.00 -29.76
C ALA A 112 -25.28 13.85 -29.89
N ILE A 113 -25.75 14.45 -28.78
CA ILE A 113 -26.95 15.31 -28.78
C ILE A 113 -26.69 16.60 -29.57
N ALA A 114 -25.51 17.20 -29.43
CA ALA A 114 -25.16 18.41 -30.18
C ALA A 114 -25.18 18.17 -31.70
N PHE A 115 -24.66 17.03 -32.17
CA PHE A 115 -24.69 16.70 -33.60
C PHE A 115 -26.11 16.43 -34.12
N ALA A 116 -26.97 15.74 -33.36
CA ALA A 116 -28.33 15.42 -33.80
C ALA A 116 -29.25 16.65 -33.91
N VAL A 117 -29.03 17.68 -33.09
CA VAL A 117 -29.86 18.90 -33.08
C VAL A 117 -29.34 19.94 -34.07
N VAL A 118 -28.02 20.07 -34.24
CA VAL A 118 -27.44 21.15 -35.05
C VAL A 118 -27.42 20.83 -36.54
N LEU A 119 -27.18 19.57 -36.94
CA LEU A 119 -27.18 19.15 -38.36
C LEU A 119 -28.47 19.44 -39.13
N PRO A 120 -29.69 19.20 -38.59
CA PRO A 120 -30.93 19.45 -39.32
C PRO A 120 -31.35 20.93 -39.35
N ILE A 121 -30.71 21.81 -38.58
CA ILE A 121 -31.02 23.26 -38.57
C ILE A 121 -30.18 24.02 -39.60
N VAL A 122 -29.02 23.48 -39.99
CA VAL A 122 -28.05 24.12 -40.91
C VAL A 122 -28.16 23.55 -42.35
N LEU A 123 -29.01 22.54 -42.58
CA LEU A 123 -29.26 21.96 -43.90
C LEU A 123 -30.54 22.51 -44.55
#